data_AF-A0A420EIA9-F1
#
_entry.id   AF-A0A420EIA9-F1
#
_cell.length_a   1.000
_cell.length_b   1.000
_cell.length_c   1.000
_cell.angle_alpha   90.00
_cell.angle_beta   90.00
_cell.angle_gamma   90.00
#
_symmetry.space_group_name_H-M   'P 1'
#
loop_
_entity.id
_entity.type
_entity.pdbx_description
1 polymer ?
#
loop_
_entity_poly.entity_id
_entity_poly.type
_entity_poly.pdbx_seq_one_letter_code
_entity_poly.pdbx_strand_id
1 'polypeptide(L)'
;MRHFMTTLPLYLQDDKQGLTDKGFAISNVWYHGTSSALLPSILEFGLKRSGDNELNQAAQKTMATIGNQFTPTQEPVFLTQSKELAYYWATQAIRDRSVRFEGEEEPVVLAVTLDEKLQAQVKPDVGAMSLLLMDSGEHFMAHLASIYEQRGVPVPDIDLKQADRMDFLTKLGMAYINQNIDAKNIKLVSEVR
;
A
#
# COMPACT_ATOMS: atom_id res chain seq x y z
N MET A 1 -12.51 -0.58 24.05
CA MET A 1 -12.04 -1.98 24.02
C MET A 1 -10.95 -2.10 22.95
N ARG A 2 -9.80 -2.68 23.32
CA ARG A 2 -8.56 -2.98 22.55
C ARG A 2 -8.11 -1.97 21.49
N HIS A 3 -7.21 -1.06 21.89
CA HIS A 3 -6.23 -0.50 20.97
C HIS A 3 -5.27 -1.62 20.54
N PHE A 4 -5.42 -2.14 19.33
CA PHE A 4 -4.29 -2.80 18.67
C PHE A 4 -3.29 -1.71 18.31
N MET A 5 -2.36 -1.40 19.22
CA MET A 5 -1.08 -0.84 18.82
C MET A 5 -0.33 -2.02 18.18
N THR A 6 -0.52 -2.22 16.88
CA THR A 6 0.45 -2.98 16.09
C THR A 6 1.73 -2.16 16.10
N THR A 7 2.64 -2.49 17.00
CA THR A 7 3.99 -1.93 16.99
C THR A 7 4.64 -2.32 15.67
N LEU A 8 4.98 -1.33 14.86
CA LEU A 8 5.68 -1.51 13.58
C LEU A 8 6.92 -2.40 13.80
N PRO A 9 7.01 -3.58 13.15
CA PRO A 9 8.14 -4.47 13.31
C PRO A 9 9.46 -3.80 12.90
N LEU A 10 10.53 -4.01 13.69
CA LEU A 10 11.81 -3.33 13.48
C LEU A 10 12.41 -3.60 12.09
N TYR A 11 12.27 -4.82 11.57
CA TYR A 11 12.76 -5.17 10.22
C TYR A 11 11.97 -4.50 9.09
N LEU A 12 10.77 -3.98 9.38
CA LEU A 12 9.96 -3.19 8.45
C LEU A 12 10.20 -1.68 8.60
N GLN A 13 10.97 -1.24 9.60
CA GLN A 13 11.39 0.14 9.68
C GLN A 13 12.34 0.50 8.53
N ASP A 14 12.18 1.72 8.03
CA ASP A 14 12.64 2.21 6.73
C ASP A 14 14.11 2.62 6.62
N ASP A 15 15.03 2.23 7.50
CA ASP A 15 16.41 2.78 7.47
C ASP A 15 16.54 4.32 7.32
N LYS A 16 17.75 4.87 7.38
CA LYS A 16 17.96 6.33 7.27
C LYS A 16 18.30 6.79 5.85
N GLN A 17 18.48 5.85 4.92
CA GLN A 17 18.89 6.11 3.55
C GLN A 17 17.68 6.19 2.59
N GLY A 18 16.53 5.60 2.98
CA GLY A 18 15.31 5.60 2.18
C GLY A 18 14.49 6.90 2.17
N LEU A 19 14.70 7.81 3.14
CA LEU A 19 13.93 9.05 3.28
C LEU A 19 14.83 10.27 3.53
N THR A 20 14.66 11.31 2.72
CA THR A 20 15.42 12.58 2.77
C THR A 20 14.47 13.79 2.84
N ASP A 21 15.02 15.00 2.89
CA ASP A 21 14.26 16.25 2.76
C ASP A 21 13.51 16.37 1.41
N LYS A 22 13.93 15.61 0.39
CA LYS A 22 13.28 15.50 -0.91
C LYS A 22 12.20 14.41 -0.97
N GLY A 23 11.95 13.73 0.15
CA GLY A 23 11.03 12.61 0.25
C GLY A 23 11.70 11.24 0.06
N PHE A 24 10.89 10.24 -0.26
CA PHE A 24 11.30 8.84 -0.42
C PHE A 24 12.16 8.63 -1.66
N ALA A 25 13.27 7.93 -1.50
CA ALA A 25 14.16 7.57 -2.59
C ALA A 25 13.50 6.56 -3.54
N ILE A 26 13.61 6.80 -4.84
CA ILE A 26 13.11 5.88 -5.86
C ILE A 26 14.21 4.88 -6.20
N SER A 27 13.90 3.59 -6.08
CA SER A 27 14.76 2.47 -6.49
C SER A 27 14.00 1.50 -7.40
N ASN A 28 14.64 0.43 -7.84
CA ASN A 28 13.99 -0.66 -8.56
C ASN A 28 13.26 -1.65 -7.63
N VAL A 29 13.34 -1.46 -6.31
CA VAL A 29 12.61 -2.21 -5.30
C VAL A 29 11.48 -1.35 -4.75
N TRP A 30 10.27 -1.88 -4.84
CA TRP A 30 9.05 -1.32 -4.29
C TRP A 30 8.48 -2.25 -3.21
N TYR A 31 7.50 -1.77 -2.47
CA TYR A 31 6.83 -2.54 -1.45
C TYR A 31 5.31 -2.50 -1.65
N HIS A 32 4.69 -3.64 -1.34
CA HIS A 32 3.25 -3.82 -1.36
C HIS A 32 2.80 -4.44 -0.04
N GLY A 33 1.86 -3.78 0.63
CA GLY A 33 1.25 -4.26 1.87
C GLY A 33 -0.03 -5.02 1.60
N THR A 34 -0.20 -6.17 2.24
CA THR A 34 -1.43 -6.97 2.09
C THR A 34 -1.69 -7.87 3.30
N SER A 35 -2.75 -8.66 3.23
CA SER A 35 -3.09 -9.66 4.25
C SER A 35 -2.33 -10.96 4.04
N SER A 36 -1.92 -11.61 5.13
CA SER A 36 -1.34 -12.96 5.12
C SER A 36 -2.22 -14.00 4.42
N ALA A 37 -3.55 -13.81 4.40
CA ALA A 37 -4.48 -14.71 3.71
C ALA A 37 -4.26 -14.73 2.19
N LEU A 38 -3.76 -13.63 1.61
CA LEU A 38 -3.51 -13.50 0.17
C LEU A 38 -2.10 -13.98 -0.21
N LEU A 39 -1.21 -14.18 0.77
CA LEU A 39 0.20 -14.50 0.54
C LEU A 39 0.41 -15.75 -0.33
N PRO A 40 -0.24 -16.91 -0.09
CA PRO A 40 -0.04 -18.08 -0.94
C PRO A 40 -0.37 -17.82 -2.41
N SER A 41 -1.51 -17.16 -2.68
CA SER A 41 -1.93 -16.82 -4.03
C SER A 41 -0.97 -15.83 -4.70
N ILE A 42 -0.45 -14.85 -3.96
CA ILE A 42 0.49 -13.87 -4.51
C ILE A 42 1.83 -14.51 -4.83
N LEU A 43 2.33 -15.43 -3.99
CA LEU A 43 3.57 -16.14 -4.25
C LEU A 43 3.46 -17.13 -5.42
N GLU A 44 2.27 -17.65 -5.70
CA GLU A 44 2.02 -18.54 -6.84
C GLU A 44 1.77 -17.77 -8.15
N PHE A 45 0.91 -16.76 -8.13
CA PHE A 45 0.40 -16.11 -9.33
C PHE A 45 0.94 -14.69 -9.54
N GLY A 46 1.58 -14.11 -8.54
CA GLY A 46 2.01 -12.71 -8.52
C GLY A 46 0.91 -11.73 -8.14
N LEU A 47 1.24 -10.44 -8.12
CA LEU A 47 0.28 -9.37 -7.83
C LEU A 47 -0.58 -9.11 -9.07
N LYS A 48 -1.89 -9.31 -8.92
CA LYS A 48 -2.86 -9.04 -9.97
C LYS A 48 -3.56 -7.71 -9.70
N ARG A 49 -3.84 -6.99 -10.79
CA ARG A 49 -4.79 -5.87 -10.78
C ARG A 49 -6.14 -6.32 -10.22
N SER A 50 -6.89 -5.35 -9.70
CA SER A 50 -8.11 -5.57 -8.88
C SER A 50 -7.86 -6.24 -7.53
N GLY A 51 -6.62 -6.66 -7.21
CA GLY A 51 -6.23 -7.09 -5.87
C GLY A 51 -7.05 -8.28 -5.34
N ASP A 52 -7.68 -8.08 -4.19
CA ASP A 52 -8.39 -9.10 -3.43
C ASP A 52 -9.68 -9.56 -4.13
N ASN A 53 -9.59 -10.67 -4.87
CA ASN A 53 -10.71 -11.25 -5.59
C ASN A 53 -11.83 -11.73 -4.64
N GLU A 54 -11.50 -12.22 -3.44
CA GLU A 54 -12.50 -12.70 -2.49
C GLU A 54 -13.33 -11.53 -1.97
N LEU A 55 -12.67 -10.44 -1.57
CA LEU A 55 -13.34 -9.23 -1.10
C LEU A 55 -14.21 -8.59 -2.19
N ASN A 56 -13.69 -8.53 -3.43
CA ASN A 56 -14.45 -8.04 -4.58
C ASN A 56 -15.71 -8.87 -4.85
N GLN A 57 -15.61 -10.20 -4.76
CA GLN A 57 -16.77 -11.09 -4.92
C GLN A 57 -17.79 -10.91 -3.79
N ALA A 58 -17.33 -10.73 -2.54
CA ALA A 58 -18.21 -10.46 -1.41
C ALA A 58 -18.97 -9.13 -1.58
N ALA A 59 -18.27 -8.08 -2.05
CA ALA A 59 -18.87 -6.80 -2.37
C ALA A 59 -19.91 -6.93 -3.50
N GLN A 60 -19.58 -7.63 -4.60
CA GLN A 60 -20.49 -7.85 -5.72
C GLN A 60 -21.77 -8.60 -5.28
N LYS A 61 -21.64 -9.66 -4.46
CA LYS A 61 -22.80 -10.40 -3.91
C LYS A 61 -23.70 -9.51 -3.06
N THR A 62 -23.10 -8.65 -2.23
CA THR A 62 -23.84 -7.69 -1.40
C THR A 62 -24.64 -6.71 -2.26
N MET A 63 -24.01 -6.15 -3.29
CA MET A 63 -24.66 -5.21 -4.21
C MET A 63 -25.77 -5.86 -5.06
N ALA A 64 -25.58 -7.11 -5.48
CA ALA A 64 -26.60 -7.88 -6.19
C ALA A 64 -27.85 -8.12 -5.32
N THR A 65 -27.67 -8.34 -4.02
CA THR A 65 -28.77 -8.55 -3.07
C THR A 65 -29.69 -7.34 -2.95
N ILE A 66 -29.15 -6.12 -3.07
CA ILE A 66 -29.92 -4.86 -3.03
C ILE A 66 -30.46 -4.44 -4.41
N GLY A 67 -30.38 -5.30 -5.43
CA GLY A 67 -30.94 -5.06 -6.76
C GLY A 67 -30.14 -4.07 -7.62
N ASN A 68 -28.89 -3.77 -7.26
CA ASN A 68 -28.04 -2.86 -8.02
C ASN A 68 -27.08 -3.62 -8.95
N GLN A 69 -26.84 -3.09 -10.15
CA GLN A 69 -25.81 -3.61 -11.04
C GLN A 69 -24.46 -3.02 -10.65
N PHE A 70 -23.61 -3.82 -10.01
CA PHE A 70 -22.23 -3.45 -9.72
C PHE A 70 -21.32 -3.89 -10.87
N THR A 71 -20.64 -2.92 -11.51
CA THR A 71 -19.54 -3.20 -12.44
C THR A 71 -18.23 -2.96 -11.71
N PRO A 72 -17.44 -4.02 -11.44
CA PRO A 72 -16.12 -3.84 -10.83
C PRO A 72 -15.22 -3.00 -11.72
N THR A 73 -14.63 -1.95 -11.17
CA THR A 73 -13.51 -1.25 -11.83
C THR A 73 -12.23 -2.03 -11.65
N GLN A 74 -11.41 -2.07 -12.70
CA GLN A 74 -10.11 -2.70 -12.62
C GLN A 74 -9.11 -1.77 -11.93
N GLU A 75 -8.73 -2.11 -10.71
CA GLU A 75 -7.76 -1.34 -9.92
C GLU A 75 -6.32 -1.69 -10.32
N PRO A 76 -5.38 -0.74 -10.25
CA PRO A 76 -3.96 -1.02 -10.49
C PRO A 76 -3.34 -1.83 -9.34
N VAL A 77 -2.06 -2.20 -9.49
CA VAL A 77 -1.25 -2.65 -8.34
C VAL A 77 -0.64 -1.42 -7.67
N PHE A 78 -1.01 -1.17 -6.42
CA PHE A 78 -0.45 -0.09 -5.62
C PHE A 78 0.91 -0.47 -5.04
N LEU A 79 1.84 0.49 -5.07
CA LEU A 79 3.23 0.34 -4.69
C LEU A 79 3.67 1.55 -3.86
N THR A 80 4.67 1.33 -3.03
CA THR A 80 5.35 2.41 -2.29
C THR A 80 6.84 2.11 -2.20
N GLN A 81 7.66 3.13 -2.02
CA GLN A 81 9.10 3.01 -1.80
C GLN A 81 9.42 2.58 -0.36
N SER A 82 8.43 2.63 0.55
CA SER A 82 8.60 2.47 1.98
C SER A 82 8.03 1.15 2.50
N LYS A 83 8.81 0.39 3.27
CA LYS A 83 8.32 -0.80 3.98
C LYS A 83 7.32 -0.40 5.06
N GLU A 84 7.56 0.72 5.73
CA GLU A 84 6.68 1.23 6.78
C GLU A 84 5.31 1.61 6.22
N LEU A 85 5.26 2.34 5.11
CA LEU A 85 4.01 2.66 4.43
C LEU A 85 3.33 1.41 3.87
N ALA A 86 4.08 0.46 3.32
CA ALA A 86 3.52 -0.81 2.91
C ALA A 86 2.88 -1.54 4.10
N TYR A 87 3.53 -1.54 5.26
CA TYR A 87 2.96 -2.11 6.48
C TYR A 87 1.68 -1.39 6.91
N TYR A 88 1.64 -0.06 6.85
CA TYR A 88 0.42 0.71 7.08
C TYR A 88 -0.73 0.21 6.19
N TRP A 89 -0.50 0.10 4.87
CA TRP A 89 -1.51 -0.40 3.94
C TRP A 89 -1.90 -1.86 4.21
N ALA A 90 -0.96 -2.70 4.63
CA ALA A 90 -1.26 -4.06 5.07
C ALA A 90 -2.22 -4.09 6.26
N THR A 91 -2.05 -3.17 7.23
CA THR A 91 -3.00 -3.05 8.35
C THR A 91 -4.38 -2.58 7.92
N GLN A 92 -4.48 -1.72 6.89
CA GLN A 92 -5.78 -1.32 6.32
C GLN A 92 -6.44 -2.50 5.59
N ALA A 93 -5.68 -3.26 4.79
CA ALA A 93 -6.19 -4.43 4.09
C ALA A 93 -6.81 -5.47 5.04
N ILE A 94 -6.19 -5.71 6.20
CA ILE A 94 -6.74 -6.61 7.23
C ILE A 94 -7.99 -6.03 7.85
N ARG A 95 -8.00 -4.72 8.16
CA ARG A 95 -9.21 -4.07 8.70
C ARG A 95 -10.37 -4.24 7.74
N ASP A 96 -10.16 -4.02 6.45
CA ASP A 96 -11.20 -4.18 5.42
C ASP A 96 -11.69 -5.63 5.32
N ARG A 97 -10.75 -6.59 5.33
CA ARG A 97 -11.08 -8.02 5.31
C ARG A 97 -11.81 -8.48 6.57
N SER A 98 -11.47 -7.95 7.74
CA SER A 98 -12.08 -8.34 9.03
C SER A 98 -13.59 -8.06 9.12
N VAL A 99 -14.11 -7.17 8.26
CA VAL A 99 -15.55 -6.88 8.16
C VAL A 99 -16.31 -7.98 7.41
N ARG A 100 -15.61 -8.84 6.66
CA ARG A 100 -16.21 -9.83 5.74
C ARG A 100 -15.76 -11.26 6.01
N PHE A 101 -14.61 -11.45 6.61
CA PHE A 101 -13.99 -12.75 6.82
C PHE A 101 -13.71 -12.96 8.31
N GLU A 102 -14.03 -14.15 8.80
CA GLU A 102 -13.64 -14.60 10.13
C GLU A 102 -12.23 -15.18 10.08
N GLY A 103 -11.44 -14.95 11.14
CA GLY A 103 -10.07 -15.46 11.26
C GLY A 103 -9.08 -14.41 11.73
N GLU A 104 -7.88 -14.87 12.08
CA GLU A 104 -6.75 -13.99 12.39
C GLU A 104 -5.86 -13.89 11.15
N GLU A 105 -5.82 -12.69 10.58
CA GLU A 105 -4.93 -12.34 9.48
C GLU A 105 -3.85 -11.38 9.96
N GLU A 106 -2.65 -11.49 9.39
CA GLU A 106 -1.49 -10.70 9.78
C GLU A 106 -1.04 -9.76 8.66
N PRO A 107 -0.50 -8.58 8.99
CA PRO A 107 0.00 -7.63 8.00
C PRO A 107 1.31 -8.14 7.43
N VAL A 108 1.33 -8.37 6.12
CA VAL A 108 2.52 -8.81 5.40
C VAL A 108 2.98 -7.75 4.41
N VAL A 109 4.30 -7.60 4.30
CA VAL A 109 4.95 -6.68 3.35
C VAL A 109 5.70 -7.51 2.32
N LEU A 110 5.48 -7.21 1.05
CA LEU A 110 6.13 -7.83 -0.08
C LEU A 110 7.11 -6.85 -0.71
N ALA A 111 8.34 -7.28 -0.94
CA ALA A 111 9.28 -6.60 -1.81
C ALA A 111 9.00 -6.96 -3.26
N VAL A 112 8.98 -5.96 -4.12
CA VAL A 112 8.66 -6.06 -5.54
C VAL A 112 9.82 -5.48 -6.34
N THR A 113 10.64 -6.34 -6.93
CA THR A 113 11.78 -5.94 -7.76
C THR A 113 11.33 -5.80 -9.22
N LEU A 114 11.40 -4.59 -9.76
CA LEU A 114 11.00 -4.29 -11.13
C LEU A 114 12.24 -4.18 -12.04
N ASP A 115 12.14 -4.72 -13.25
CA ASP A 115 13.10 -4.41 -14.31
C ASP A 115 12.85 -3.00 -14.87
N GLU A 116 13.77 -2.49 -15.69
CA GLU A 116 13.67 -1.13 -16.25
C GLU A 116 12.35 -0.90 -17.02
N LYS A 117 11.83 -1.94 -17.69
CA LYS A 117 10.60 -1.86 -18.48
C LYS A 117 9.36 -1.73 -17.58
N LEU A 118 9.31 -2.45 -16.47
CA LEU A 118 8.23 -2.34 -15.49
C LEU A 118 8.36 -1.06 -14.67
N GLN A 119 9.58 -0.68 -14.29
CA GLN A 119 9.87 0.55 -13.55
C GLN A 119 9.35 1.79 -14.29
N ALA A 120 9.58 1.86 -15.61
CA ALA A 120 9.10 2.97 -16.45
C ALA A 120 7.57 3.10 -16.52
N GLN A 121 6.82 2.10 -16.05
CA GLN A 121 5.36 2.10 -16.01
C GLN A 121 4.78 2.50 -14.66
N VAL A 122 5.61 2.64 -13.62
CA VAL A 122 5.16 3.12 -12.31
C VAL A 122 4.80 4.60 -12.42
N LYS A 123 3.64 4.96 -11.87
CA LYS A 123 3.08 6.31 -11.92
C LYS A 123 2.78 6.80 -10.50
N PRO A 124 2.90 8.11 -10.25
CA PRO A 124 2.36 8.71 -9.03
C PRO A 124 0.85 8.49 -8.95
N ASP A 125 0.36 8.11 -7.77
CA ASP A 125 -1.06 7.92 -7.51
C ASP A 125 -1.75 9.22 -7.09
N VAL A 126 -2.10 10.04 -8.08
CA VAL A 126 -2.87 11.27 -7.87
C VAL A 126 -4.33 10.97 -7.46
N GLY A 127 -4.82 9.75 -7.72
CA GLY A 127 -6.16 9.32 -7.36
C GLY A 127 -6.36 9.20 -5.84
N ALA A 128 -5.25 8.96 -5.12
CA ALA A 128 -5.22 8.95 -3.66
C ALA A 128 -5.67 10.28 -3.02
N MET A 129 -5.67 11.40 -3.76
CA MET A 129 -6.23 12.67 -3.27
C MET A 129 -7.65 12.50 -2.72
N SER A 130 -8.49 11.69 -3.38
CA SER A 130 -9.87 11.45 -2.92
C SER A 130 -9.92 10.78 -1.54
N LEU A 131 -9.05 9.82 -1.29
CA LEU A 131 -8.86 9.16 0.00
C LEU A 131 -8.32 10.14 1.05
N LEU A 132 -7.35 10.97 0.66
CA LEU A 132 -6.68 11.91 1.56
C LEU A 132 -7.58 13.05 2.05
N LEU A 133 -8.67 13.33 1.35
CA LEU A 133 -9.67 14.33 1.75
C LEU A 133 -10.73 13.79 2.73
N MET A 134 -10.66 12.51 3.09
CA MET A 134 -11.55 11.85 4.05
C MET A 134 -10.84 11.68 5.41
N ASP A 135 -11.58 11.28 6.45
CA ASP A 135 -11.02 10.99 7.79
C ASP A 135 -9.90 9.94 7.76
N SER A 136 -9.96 8.97 6.84
CA SER A 136 -8.88 8.00 6.61
C SER A 136 -7.58 8.66 6.13
N GLY A 137 -7.70 9.77 5.39
CA GLY A 137 -6.61 10.62 4.98
C GLY A 137 -5.88 11.27 6.14
N GLU A 138 -6.60 11.74 7.15
CA GLU A 138 -5.97 12.33 8.36
C GLU A 138 -5.10 11.31 9.09
N HIS A 139 -5.59 10.07 9.23
CA HIS A 139 -4.81 8.98 9.84
C HIS A 139 -3.57 8.64 9.02
N PHE A 140 -3.68 8.60 7.69
CA PHE A 140 -2.53 8.38 6.82
C PHE A 140 -1.51 9.52 6.97
N MET A 141 -1.94 10.77 6.92
CA MET A 141 -1.05 11.93 7.02
C MET A 141 -0.36 12.01 8.38
N ALA A 142 -1.06 11.66 9.47
CA ALA A 142 -0.45 11.56 10.80
C ALA A 142 0.60 10.44 10.87
N HIS A 143 0.31 9.28 10.26
CA HIS A 143 1.28 8.19 10.18
C HIS A 143 2.51 8.59 9.35
N LEU A 144 2.30 9.19 8.18
CA LEU A 144 3.36 9.71 7.32
C LEU A 144 4.23 10.72 8.06
N ALA A 145 3.63 11.69 8.76
CA ALA A 145 4.37 12.68 9.55
C ALA A 145 5.27 12.00 10.59
N SER A 146 4.78 10.96 11.27
CA SER A 146 5.56 10.21 12.25
C SER A 146 6.80 9.52 11.63
N ILE A 147 6.72 9.07 10.37
CA ILE A 147 7.86 8.48 9.64
C ILE A 147 8.92 9.56 9.41
N TYR A 148 8.52 10.74 8.93
CA TYR A 148 9.45 11.85 8.70
C TYR A 148 10.13 12.31 10.01
N GLU A 149 9.35 12.49 11.08
CA GLU A 149 9.85 12.90 12.39
C GLU A 149 10.85 11.89 12.98
N GLN A 150 10.55 10.59 12.92
CA GLN A 150 11.45 9.53 13.40
C GLN A 150 12.78 9.49 12.63
N ARG A 151 12.80 9.99 11.39
CA ARG A 151 14.00 10.12 10.56
C ARG A 151 14.71 11.47 10.72
N GLY A 152 14.14 12.39 11.51
CA GLY A 152 14.71 13.71 11.74
C GLY A 152 14.68 14.61 10.50
N VAL A 153 13.75 14.34 9.57
CA VAL A 153 13.53 15.15 8.37
C VAL A 153 12.23 15.96 8.52
N PRO A 154 12.13 17.16 7.91
CA PRO A 154 10.91 17.94 7.98
C PRO A 154 9.73 17.20 7.36
N VAL A 155 8.58 17.20 8.05
CA VAL A 155 7.32 16.70 7.50
C VAL A 155 6.99 17.50 6.23
N PRO A 156 6.59 16.85 5.12
CA PRO A 156 6.30 17.53 3.88
C PRO A 156 5.08 18.44 4.03
N ASP A 157 5.25 19.72 3.75
CA ASP A 157 4.15 20.65 3.54
C ASP A 157 3.57 20.44 2.14
N ILE A 158 2.33 19.97 2.06
CA ILE A 158 1.67 19.60 0.82
C ILE A 158 0.24 20.13 0.79
N ASP A 159 -0.01 21.08 -0.12
CA ASP A 159 -1.38 21.45 -0.48
C ASP A 159 -1.91 20.42 -1.48
N LEU A 160 -2.68 19.45 -1.01
CA LEU A 160 -3.23 18.36 -1.84
C LEU A 160 -4.00 18.87 -3.08
N LYS A 161 -4.57 20.07 -3.04
CA LYS A 161 -5.34 20.63 -4.17
C LYS A 161 -4.46 21.23 -5.25
N GLN A 162 -3.23 21.61 -4.90
CA GLN A 162 -2.26 22.27 -5.79
C GLN A 162 -0.98 21.45 -5.99
N ALA A 163 -0.87 20.30 -5.32
CA ALA A 163 0.32 19.47 -5.32
C ALA A 163 0.68 19.00 -6.74
N ASP A 164 1.98 19.06 -7.05
CA ASP A 164 2.47 18.42 -8.26
C ASP A 164 2.25 16.91 -8.17
N ARG A 165 1.98 16.26 -9.30
CA ARG A 165 1.79 14.80 -9.33
C ARG A 165 2.98 14.05 -8.73
N MET A 166 4.19 14.56 -8.85
CA MET A 166 5.38 13.92 -8.30
C MET A 166 5.42 14.00 -6.79
N ASP A 167 4.77 14.97 -6.16
CA ASP A 167 4.70 15.05 -4.69
C ASP A 167 3.94 13.86 -4.09
N PHE A 168 2.92 13.34 -4.77
CA PHE A 168 2.25 12.10 -4.36
C PHE A 168 3.25 10.92 -4.35
N LEU A 169 4.13 10.85 -5.33
CA LEU A 169 5.13 9.79 -5.40
C LEU A 169 6.25 9.99 -4.38
N THR A 170 6.90 11.16 -4.39
CA THR A 170 8.13 11.39 -3.65
C THR A 170 7.87 11.74 -2.20
N LYS A 171 6.85 12.55 -1.90
CA LYS A 171 6.56 12.97 -0.51
C LYS A 171 5.63 12.00 0.20
N LEU A 172 4.59 11.50 -0.49
CA LEU A 172 3.58 10.63 0.12
C LEU A 172 3.85 9.14 -0.07
N GLY A 173 4.80 8.76 -0.93
CA GLY A 173 5.09 7.35 -1.22
C GLY A 173 3.92 6.62 -1.90
N MET A 174 3.09 7.36 -2.64
CA MET A 174 1.88 6.86 -3.29
C MET A 174 2.14 6.64 -4.78
N ALA A 175 2.24 5.36 -5.16
CA ALA A 175 2.51 4.95 -6.53
C ALA A 175 1.62 3.79 -6.95
N TYR A 176 1.49 3.62 -8.26
CA TYR A 176 0.84 2.44 -8.81
C TYR A 176 1.43 2.03 -10.16
N ILE A 177 1.19 0.78 -10.54
CA ILE A 177 1.43 0.27 -11.88
C ILE A 177 0.15 -0.34 -12.43
N ASN A 178 -0.24 0.05 -13.65
CA ASN A 178 -1.43 -0.50 -14.31
C ASN A 178 -1.11 -1.80 -15.07
N GLN A 179 -0.42 -2.72 -14.40
CA GLN A 179 -0.02 -4.02 -14.95
C GLN A 179 0.02 -5.06 -13.83
N ASN A 180 -0.26 -6.32 -14.18
CA ASN A 180 0.01 -7.44 -13.27
C ASN A 180 1.53 -7.61 -13.11
N ILE A 181 1.96 -7.97 -11.91
CA ILE A 181 3.37 -8.24 -11.62
C ILE A 181 3.53 -9.75 -11.42
N ASP A 182 4.52 -10.33 -12.08
CA ASP A 182 4.80 -11.77 -12.01
C ASP A 182 5.36 -12.19 -10.64
N ALA A 183 5.02 -13.40 -10.19
CA ALA A 183 5.47 -13.95 -8.92
C ALA A 183 7.00 -13.93 -8.77
N LYS A 184 7.76 -14.12 -9.87
CA LYS A 184 9.23 -14.10 -9.85
C LYS A 184 9.83 -12.77 -9.37
N ASN A 185 9.05 -11.69 -9.44
CA ASN A 185 9.47 -10.34 -9.04
C ASN A 185 9.12 -10.05 -7.57
N ILE A 186 8.48 -10.98 -6.86
CA ILE A 186 7.89 -10.76 -5.54
C ILE A 186 8.59 -11.62 -4.49
N LYS A 187 8.90 -11.02 -3.35
CA LYS A 187 9.46 -11.71 -2.18
C LYS A 187 8.79 -11.22 -0.92
N LEU A 188 8.48 -12.14 0.00
CA LEU A 188 8.07 -11.76 1.36
C LEU A 188 9.24 -11.04 2.05
N VAL A 189 8.97 -9.88 2.65
CA VAL A 189 9.90 -9.23 3.57
C VAL A 189 9.76 -9.91 4.91
N SER A 190 10.86 -10.46 5.41
CA SER A 190 10.93 -11.11 6.72
C SER A 190 12.13 -10.61 7.51
N GLU A 191 12.10 -10.82 8.82
CA GLU A 191 13.28 -10.63 9.66
C GLU A 191 14.44 -11.49 9.15
N VAL A 192 15.63 -10.89 9.05
CA VAL A 192 16.86 -11.63 8.72
C VAL A 192 17.26 -12.35 10.00
N ARG A 193 17.25 -13.69 9.96
CA ARG A 193 17.74 -14.53 11.05
C ARG A 193 19.26 -14.60 11.06
#